data_AF-A0A9P0EZ08-F1
#
_entry.id   AF-A0A9P0EZ08-F1
#
_cell.length_a   1.000
_cell.length_b   1.000
_cell.length_c   1.000
_cell.angle_alpha   90.00
_cell.angle_beta   90.00
_cell.angle_gamma   90.00
#
_symmetry.space_group_name_H-M   'P 1'
#
loop_
_entity.id
_entity.type
_entity.pdbx_description
1 polymer ?
#
loop_
_entity_poly.entity_id
_entity_poly.type
_entity_poly.pdbx_seq_one_letter_code
_entity_poly.pdbx_strand_id
1 'polypeptide(L)'
;MNRIMRESRKLRSWEEMKKIILQRGSSGKDVLAPIDEVFGRKFSVIVDEMPPYISLRNGFTGYIADIWQIISSELNVSAEFQKHSFDAGKELIKNGSVDLLITPVIITTTDIDEIDFSIPIVKIWYELFMKSSDDGATSMSYIVTWSRNLWFAFLLTICILTATLWIIVNIRLRLERNRGKTPPAWQTRLDFWRGYRRWAKGPEPENTLKNELVSVSSVGSSFLFVLGALTNQGNCLKLNSPSIRTATLVTLFFGLLMYNAYSSVLISRLAVGRTTLPFPSLESVAEAKTHIICVRRYSFAYVQFKQREEDKELLEKWQGLVNEPPCLNTTSVRDVAAALCYDNTLILETPNIVAKIIEDYNRSNGCDITRLYGHYARATATVLMKKHFRYRHHFNKILFNLYGSGIMDYLHRKYLSRRIPHTTAPRFSGVACWNHIAGIVIFYLIAVTVSITILLTEILVYKQDERRKDQKKHEMLQYLNSSNVKYK
;
A
#
# COMPACT_ATOMS: atom_id res chain seq x y z
N MET A 1 21.50 1.22 -18.45
CA MET A 1 21.56 1.25 -16.97
C MET A 1 22.67 2.16 -16.39
N ASN A 2 23.95 2.10 -16.82
CA ASN A 2 25.06 2.84 -16.18
C ASN A 2 25.39 4.25 -16.72
N ARG A 3 24.72 4.72 -17.79
CA ARG A 3 24.94 6.07 -18.37
C ARG A 3 23.94 7.11 -17.85
N ILE A 4 22.71 6.68 -17.56
CA ILE A 4 21.61 7.53 -17.06
C ILE A 4 21.77 7.82 -15.55
N MET A 5 22.32 6.88 -14.76
CA MET A 5 22.68 7.13 -13.36
C MET A 5 23.93 8.01 -13.17
N ARG A 6 24.70 8.31 -14.24
CA ARG A 6 25.80 9.29 -14.17
C ARG A 6 25.32 10.73 -14.42
N GLU A 7 24.20 10.94 -15.11
CA GLU A 7 23.70 12.28 -15.46
C GLU A 7 22.63 12.83 -14.52
N SER A 8 22.09 12.02 -13.61
CA SER A 8 21.31 12.50 -12.46
C SER A 8 22.10 13.37 -11.47
N ARG A 9 23.39 13.61 -11.73
CA ARG A 9 24.27 14.57 -11.02
C ARG A 9 24.19 16.02 -11.52
N LYS A 10 23.40 16.35 -12.55
CA LYS A 10 23.33 17.71 -13.13
C LYS A 10 22.24 18.63 -12.57
N LEU A 11 21.58 18.29 -11.46
CA LEU A 11 21.21 19.33 -10.49
C LEU A 11 22.50 19.65 -9.76
N ARG A 12 23.03 20.87 -9.87
CA ARG A 12 24.23 21.23 -9.11
C ARG A 12 23.97 20.85 -7.67
N SER A 13 24.66 19.81 -7.20
CA SER A 13 24.42 19.29 -5.86
C SER A 13 24.63 20.44 -4.88
N TRP A 14 23.98 20.42 -3.71
CA TRP A 14 24.24 21.41 -2.67
C TRP A 14 25.75 21.65 -2.44
N GLU A 15 26.58 20.61 -2.60
CA GLU A 15 28.04 20.68 -2.62
C GLU A 15 28.63 21.58 -3.74
N GLU A 16 28.10 21.50 -4.97
CA GLU A 16 28.52 22.35 -6.09
C GLU A 16 27.99 23.78 -5.97
N MET A 17 26.75 23.96 -5.51
CA MET A 17 26.24 25.30 -5.17
C MET A 17 27.10 25.90 -4.07
N LYS A 18 27.32 25.20 -2.95
CA LYS A 18 28.21 25.60 -1.87
C LYS A 18 29.61 25.99 -2.39
N LYS A 19 30.20 25.22 -3.32
CA LYS A 19 31.46 25.59 -3.98
C LYS A 19 31.37 26.91 -4.73
N ILE A 20 30.30 27.18 -5.47
CA ILE A 20 30.11 28.45 -6.20
C ILE A 20 29.86 29.63 -5.25
N ILE A 21 29.05 29.44 -4.20
CA ILE A 21 28.81 30.46 -3.16
C ILE A 21 30.14 30.83 -2.47
N LEU A 22 30.94 29.82 -2.13
CA LEU A 22 32.25 30.01 -1.49
C LEU A 22 33.30 30.57 -2.45
N GLN A 23 33.30 30.15 -3.73
CA GLN A 23 34.24 30.64 -4.75
C GLN A 23 33.95 32.09 -5.18
N ARG A 24 32.68 32.50 -5.31
CA ARG A 24 32.34 33.91 -5.58
C ARG A 24 32.71 34.82 -4.41
N GLY A 25 32.59 34.35 -3.16
CA GLY A 25 33.11 35.07 -1.99
C GLY A 25 34.64 35.21 -1.93
N SER A 26 35.37 34.53 -2.82
CA SER A 26 36.84 34.57 -2.90
C SER A 26 37.37 35.35 -4.12
N SER A 27 36.50 35.93 -4.96
CA SER A 27 36.95 36.81 -6.04
C SER A 27 37.36 38.14 -5.41
N GLY A 28 38.67 38.36 -5.26
CA GLY A 28 39.31 39.47 -4.53
C GLY A 28 39.09 40.89 -5.09
N LYS A 29 37.84 41.25 -5.40
CA LYS A 29 37.39 42.60 -5.77
C LYS A 29 36.28 43.14 -4.88
N ASP A 30 35.70 42.34 -3.99
CA ASP A 30 34.75 42.84 -2.99
C ASP A 30 35.53 43.47 -1.83
N VAL A 31 35.73 44.80 -1.89
CA VAL A 31 36.20 45.56 -0.73
C VAL A 31 35.18 45.38 0.38
N LEU A 32 35.50 44.54 1.37
CA LEU A 32 34.70 44.34 2.58
C LEU A 32 34.37 45.71 3.17
N ALA A 33 33.09 46.08 3.21
CA ALA A 33 32.70 47.30 3.88
C ALA A 33 33.10 47.22 5.36
N PRO A 34 33.72 48.28 5.91
CA PRO A 34 33.89 48.43 7.34
C PRO A 34 32.56 48.21 8.04
N ILE A 35 32.59 47.53 9.19
CA ILE A 35 31.40 47.28 10.00
C ILE A 35 30.69 48.59 10.38
N ASP A 36 31.46 49.66 10.62
CA ASP A 36 30.96 50.98 10.97
C ASP A 36 30.08 51.63 9.88
N GLU A 37 30.24 51.24 8.61
CA GLU A 37 29.38 51.72 7.52
C GLU A 37 27.99 51.06 7.49
N VAL A 38 27.84 49.93 8.19
CA VAL A 38 26.58 49.17 8.29
C VAL A 38 25.72 49.71 9.43
N PHE A 39 26.35 50.10 10.54
CA PHE A 39 25.68 50.57 11.74
C PHE A 39 24.74 51.75 11.44
N GLY A 40 23.47 51.64 11.86
CA GLY A 40 22.46 52.69 11.69
C GLY A 40 21.87 52.81 10.27
N ARG A 41 22.25 51.94 9.33
CA ARG A 41 21.64 51.91 7.99
C ARG A 41 20.17 51.49 8.06
N LYS A 42 19.39 52.05 7.15
CA LYS A 42 18.00 51.67 6.88
C LYS A 42 17.94 50.95 5.53
N PHE A 43 17.48 49.71 5.50
CA PHE A 43 17.35 48.89 4.29
C PHE A 43 15.90 48.86 3.79
N SER A 44 15.72 48.89 2.47
CA SER A 44 14.43 48.59 1.84
C SER A 44 14.25 47.08 1.73
N VAL A 45 13.18 46.55 2.32
CA VAL A 45 12.95 45.10 2.44
C VAL A 45 11.56 44.74 1.91
N ILE A 46 11.50 43.84 0.93
CA ILE A 46 10.23 43.25 0.50
C ILE A 46 9.96 41.96 1.28
N VAL A 47 8.70 41.79 1.69
CA VAL A 47 8.19 40.59 2.34
C VAL A 47 6.91 40.09 1.66
N ASP A 48 6.79 38.77 1.53
CA ASP A 48 5.58 38.09 1.06
C ASP A 48 5.03 37.20 2.19
N GLU A 49 3.72 37.20 2.35
CA GLU A 49 3.07 36.51 3.47
C GLU A 49 3.00 35.01 3.23
N MET A 50 3.79 34.24 3.97
CA MET A 50 3.87 32.79 3.82
C MET A 50 4.04 32.08 5.17
N PRO A 51 2.95 31.88 5.94
CA PRO A 51 3.04 31.19 7.22
C PRO A 51 3.43 29.71 7.05
N PRO A 52 4.24 29.13 7.96
CA PRO A 52 4.77 29.70 9.21
C PRO A 52 6.10 30.47 9.06
N TYR A 53 6.58 30.71 7.84
CA TYR A 53 7.86 31.39 7.60
C TYR A 53 7.77 32.89 7.88
N ILE A 54 6.72 33.53 7.34
CA ILE A 54 6.41 34.95 7.53
C ILE A 54 4.91 35.08 7.72
N SER A 55 4.52 35.73 8.81
CA SER A 55 3.15 36.11 9.14
C SER A 55 3.11 37.62 9.33
N LEU A 56 2.12 38.27 8.74
CA LEU A 56 1.93 39.73 8.85
C LEU A 56 0.69 40.09 9.69
N ARG A 57 -0.09 39.11 10.16
CA ARG A 57 -1.35 39.34 10.89
C ARG A 57 -1.18 40.10 12.21
N ASN A 58 -0.11 39.80 12.96
CA ASN A 58 0.20 40.41 14.26
C ASN A 58 1.55 41.17 14.20
N GLY A 59 1.84 41.79 13.06
CA GLY A 59 3.17 42.33 12.76
C GLY A 59 4.11 41.29 12.15
N PHE A 60 5.35 41.68 11.88
CA PHE A 60 6.37 40.86 11.22
C PHE A 60 6.86 39.75 12.16
N THR A 61 6.28 38.56 12.01
CA THR A 61 6.50 37.40 12.89
C THR A 61 6.70 36.12 12.07
N GLY A 62 7.36 35.12 12.65
CA GLY A 62 7.60 33.82 12.00
C GLY A 62 9.07 33.43 11.95
N TYR A 63 9.37 32.30 11.33
CA TYR A 63 10.73 31.76 11.27
C TYR A 63 11.75 32.75 10.70
N ILE A 64 11.44 33.37 9.56
CA ILE A 64 12.38 34.29 8.89
C ILE A 64 12.37 35.66 9.59
N ALA A 65 11.25 36.04 10.20
CA ALA A 65 11.16 37.29 10.94
C ALA A 65 12.08 37.29 12.18
N ASP A 66 12.11 36.21 12.96
CA ASP A 66 13.02 36.08 14.10
C ASP A 66 14.49 36.09 13.64
N ILE A 67 14.82 35.45 12.51
CA ILE A 67 16.18 35.51 11.92
C ILE A 67 16.54 36.95 11.57
N TRP A 68 15.63 37.67 10.92
CA TRP A 68 15.85 39.07 10.59
C TRP A 68 16.03 39.94 11.84
N GLN A 69 15.23 39.73 12.88
CA GLN A 69 15.36 40.48 14.14
C GLN A 69 16.75 40.32 14.74
N ILE A 70 17.28 39.09 14.78
CA ILE A 70 18.63 38.82 15.28
C ILE A 70 19.68 39.56 14.44
N ILE A 71 19.61 39.44 13.11
CA ILE A 71 20.52 40.15 12.20
C ILE A 71 20.43 41.68 12.40
N SER A 72 19.21 42.20 12.53
CA SER A 72 18.99 43.64 12.71
C SER A 72 19.54 44.15 14.03
N SER A 73 19.46 43.35 15.10
CA SER A 73 20.01 43.69 16.40
C SER A 73 21.54 43.63 16.44
N GLU A 74 22.15 42.62 15.80
CA GLU A 74 23.61 42.46 15.78
C GLU A 74 24.30 43.53 14.92
N LEU A 75 23.66 43.97 13.84
CA LEU A 75 24.18 45.02 12.96
C LEU A 75 23.67 46.43 13.33
N ASN A 76 22.75 46.54 14.29
CA ASN A 76 22.04 47.78 14.63
C ASN A 76 21.49 48.50 13.38
N VAL A 77 20.72 47.78 12.57
CA VAL A 77 20.12 48.27 11.32
C VAL A 77 18.60 48.27 11.40
N SER A 78 17.99 49.17 10.65
CA SER A 78 16.52 49.26 10.52
C SER A 78 16.07 48.81 9.14
N ALA A 79 14.81 48.38 9.03
CA ALA A 79 14.19 47.98 7.76
C ALA A 79 12.91 48.76 7.50
N GLU A 80 12.71 49.12 6.24
CA GLU A 80 11.41 49.55 5.71
C GLU A 80 10.78 48.38 4.96
N PHE A 81 9.74 47.80 5.57
CA PHE A 81 9.05 46.65 5.00
C PHE A 81 7.99 47.07 4.00
N GLN A 82 8.06 46.51 2.79
CA GLN A 82 7.08 46.68 1.74
C GLN A 82 6.44 45.32 1.43
N LYS A 83 5.10 45.27 1.38
CA LYS A 83 4.37 44.05 1.04
C LYS A 83 4.17 43.98 -0.48
N HIS A 84 4.83 43.03 -1.12
CA HIS A 84 4.64 42.72 -2.54
C HIS A 84 4.57 41.21 -2.75
N SER A 85 3.94 40.77 -3.84
CA SER A 85 4.02 39.38 -4.26
C SER A 85 5.47 39.02 -4.63
N PHE A 86 5.82 37.73 -4.50
CA PHE A 86 7.14 37.26 -4.85
C PHE A 86 7.62 37.70 -6.25
N ASP A 87 6.80 37.56 -7.29
CA ASP A 87 7.19 37.91 -8.66
C ASP A 87 7.50 39.41 -8.81
N ALA A 88 6.64 40.27 -8.25
CA ALA A 88 6.85 41.71 -8.26
C ALA A 88 8.10 42.09 -7.46
N GLY A 89 8.32 41.47 -6.29
CA GLY A 89 9.50 41.72 -5.47
C GLY A 89 10.80 41.26 -6.12
N LYS A 90 10.76 40.16 -6.87
CA LYS A 90 11.90 39.66 -7.64
C LYS A 90 12.32 40.64 -8.72
N GLU A 91 11.38 41.17 -9.49
CA GLU A 91 11.66 42.20 -10.51
C GLU A 91 12.23 43.49 -9.90
N LEU A 92 11.70 43.93 -8.75
CA LEU A 92 12.21 45.12 -8.05
C LEU A 92 13.65 44.96 -7.55
N ILE A 93 14.04 43.75 -7.13
CA ILE A 93 15.43 43.45 -6.77
C ILE A 93 16.35 43.40 -7.98
N LYS A 94 15.91 42.80 -9.09
CA LYS A 94 16.69 42.76 -10.32
C LYS A 94 17.02 44.16 -10.82
N ASN A 95 16.04 45.06 -10.74
CA ASN A 95 16.19 46.47 -11.09
C ASN A 95 16.98 47.28 -10.03
N GLY A 96 17.34 46.65 -8.90
CA GLY A 96 18.11 47.28 -7.83
C GLY A 96 17.37 48.37 -7.05
N SER A 97 16.02 48.39 -7.12
CA SER A 97 15.16 49.36 -6.44
C SER A 97 14.95 49.02 -4.96
N VAL A 98 15.23 47.79 -4.57
CA VAL A 98 15.11 47.26 -3.20
C VAL A 98 16.40 46.54 -2.82
N ASP A 99 16.78 46.60 -1.55
CA ASP A 99 18.02 46.00 -1.06
C ASP A 99 17.87 44.50 -0.83
N LEU A 100 16.77 44.08 -0.19
CA LEU A 100 16.56 42.72 0.29
C LEU A 100 15.13 42.20 0.02
N LEU A 101 15.01 40.93 -0.30
CA LEU A 101 13.73 40.22 -0.41
C LEU A 101 13.79 39.04 0.54
N ILE A 102 12.99 39.17 1.59
CA ILE A 102 12.92 38.22 2.68
C ILE A 102 11.64 37.41 2.48
N THR A 103 11.78 36.30 1.77
CA THR A 103 10.74 35.29 1.56
C THR A 103 11.43 33.95 1.32
N PRO A 104 10.84 32.80 1.68
CA PRO A 104 11.48 31.50 1.45
C PRO A 104 11.52 31.17 -0.04
N VAL A 105 12.55 31.67 -0.72
CA VAL A 105 12.74 31.55 -2.17
C VAL A 105 13.80 30.54 -2.49
N ILE A 106 13.61 29.84 -3.61
CA ILE A 106 14.55 28.87 -4.09
C ILE A 106 15.19 29.43 -5.35
N ILE A 107 16.52 29.51 -5.33
CA ILE A 107 17.33 30.08 -6.41
C ILE A 107 17.23 29.19 -7.65
N THR A 108 16.85 29.78 -8.79
CA THR A 108 17.00 29.13 -10.10
C THR A 108 18.34 29.51 -10.74
N THR A 109 18.79 28.72 -11.73
CA THR A 109 20.07 28.97 -12.41
C THR A 109 20.14 30.34 -13.09
N THR A 110 19.01 30.85 -13.55
CA THR A 110 18.86 32.19 -14.14
C THR A 110 19.06 33.31 -13.13
N ASP A 111 18.74 33.08 -11.86
CA ASP A 111 18.80 34.12 -10.82
C ASP A 111 20.23 34.42 -10.37
N ILE A 112 21.16 33.49 -10.60
CA ILE A 112 22.55 33.57 -10.14
C ILE A 112 23.29 34.74 -10.79
N ASP A 113 22.95 35.11 -12.01
CA ASP A 113 23.67 36.15 -12.76
C ASP A 113 23.08 37.55 -12.57
N GLU A 114 21.84 37.63 -12.07
CA GLU A 114 21.10 38.89 -11.91
C GLU A 114 20.99 39.35 -10.45
N ILE A 115 21.09 38.43 -9.48
CA ILE A 115 20.77 38.69 -8.07
C ILE A 115 21.81 38.02 -7.15
N ASP A 116 22.14 38.66 -6.02
CA ASP A 116 22.96 38.05 -4.97
C ASP A 116 22.10 37.36 -3.90
N PHE A 117 22.70 36.47 -3.12
CA PHE A 117 21.97 35.70 -2.12
C PHE A 117 22.83 35.41 -0.88
N SER A 118 22.14 35.26 0.25
CA SER A 118 22.74 34.81 1.50
C SER A 118 23.12 33.32 1.46
N ILE A 119 23.84 32.85 2.47
CA ILE A 119 23.85 31.42 2.79
C ILE A 119 22.40 30.95 3.10
N PRO A 120 22.05 29.67 2.86
CA PRO A 120 20.70 29.21 3.13
C PRO A 120 20.29 29.39 4.58
N ILE A 121 19.00 29.66 4.75
CA ILE A 121 18.37 29.85 6.05
C ILE A 121 17.50 28.65 6.44
N VAL A 122 16.99 27.89 5.48
CA VAL A 122 16.18 26.69 5.75
C VAL A 122 16.23 25.68 4.61
N LYS A 123 16.22 24.40 4.97
CA LYS A 123 16.02 23.29 4.02
C LYS A 123 14.53 23.01 3.89
N ILE A 124 14.05 22.98 2.65
CA ILE A 124 12.66 22.73 2.31
C ILE A 124 12.59 21.44 1.50
N TRP A 125 11.59 20.62 1.77
CA TRP A 125 11.28 19.46 0.94
C TRP A 125 9.78 19.31 0.76
N TYR A 126 9.41 18.65 -0.34
CA TYR A 126 8.04 18.41 -0.74
C TYR A 126 7.72 16.93 -0.64
N GLU A 127 6.53 16.65 -0.14
CA GLU A 127 6.01 15.31 0.08
C GLU A 127 4.62 15.20 -0.54
N LEU A 128 4.16 13.97 -0.72
CA LEU A 128 2.84 13.72 -1.28
C LEU A 128 1.80 13.56 -0.18
N PHE A 129 0.62 14.10 -0.42
CA PHE A 129 -0.54 13.99 0.46
C PHE A 129 -1.75 13.57 -0.38
N MET A 130 -2.56 12.68 0.17
CA MET A 130 -3.80 12.26 -0.47
C MET A 130 -4.88 12.10 0.57
N LYS A 131 -6.14 12.11 0.13
CA LYS A 131 -7.24 11.61 0.94
C LYS A 131 -6.93 10.17 1.37
N SER A 132 -7.13 9.88 2.64
CA SER A 132 -7.05 8.53 3.17
C SER A 132 -8.13 7.69 2.48
N SER A 133 -7.70 6.75 1.63
CA SER A 133 -8.57 5.66 1.22
C SER A 133 -8.70 4.77 2.44
N ASP A 134 -9.89 4.75 3.02
CA ASP A 134 -10.25 3.67 3.93
C ASP A 134 -10.32 2.43 3.05
N ASP A 135 -9.18 1.76 2.87
CA ASP A 135 -9.11 0.44 2.25
C ASP A 135 -9.76 -0.54 3.23
N GLY A 136 -11.06 -0.35 3.46
CA GLY A 136 -11.90 -1.23 4.24
C GLY A 136 -11.66 -2.62 3.67
N ALA A 137 -11.13 -3.51 4.51
CA ALA A 137 -10.65 -4.79 4.06
C ALA A 137 -11.80 -5.50 3.32
N THR A 138 -11.69 -5.68 2.01
CA THR A 138 -12.73 -6.38 1.25
C THR A 138 -12.64 -7.87 1.50
N SER A 139 -13.66 -8.64 1.11
CA SER A 139 -13.59 -10.11 1.17
C SER A 139 -12.40 -10.70 0.39
N MET A 140 -11.79 -9.95 -0.53
CA MET A 140 -10.55 -10.36 -1.21
C MET A 140 -9.32 -10.39 -0.30
N SER A 141 -9.32 -9.65 0.82
CA SER A 141 -8.23 -9.65 1.79
C SER A 141 -7.93 -11.06 2.33
N TYR A 142 -8.95 -11.91 2.46
CA TYR A 142 -8.82 -13.30 2.88
C TYR A 142 -8.06 -14.16 1.86
N ILE A 143 -8.22 -13.90 0.56
CA ILE A 143 -7.50 -14.62 -0.51
C ILE A 143 -6.08 -14.07 -0.66
N VAL A 144 -5.93 -12.74 -0.62
CA VAL A 144 -4.64 -12.05 -0.83
C VAL A 144 -3.66 -12.26 0.35
N THR A 145 -4.13 -12.79 1.48
CA THR A 145 -3.32 -13.13 2.66
C THR A 145 -2.11 -14.00 2.31
N TRP A 146 -2.30 -14.99 1.43
CA TRP A 146 -1.20 -15.80 0.89
C TRP A 146 -0.80 -15.36 -0.51
N SER A 147 0.48 -15.53 -0.84
CA SER A 147 0.96 -15.31 -2.19
C SER A 147 0.40 -16.38 -3.13
N ARG A 148 0.31 -16.05 -4.43
CA ARG A 148 -0.16 -16.98 -5.46
C ARG A 148 0.64 -18.29 -5.45
N ASN A 149 1.96 -18.20 -5.28
CA ASN A 149 2.85 -19.36 -5.23
C ASN A 149 2.53 -20.27 -4.03
N LEU A 150 2.23 -19.68 -2.86
CA LEU A 150 1.88 -20.44 -1.67
C LEU A 150 0.51 -21.13 -1.82
N TRP A 151 -0.46 -20.47 -2.45
CA TRP A 151 -1.74 -21.10 -2.81
C TRP A 151 -1.55 -22.30 -3.73
N PHE A 152 -0.74 -22.17 -4.78
CA PHE A 152 -0.45 -23.30 -5.67
C PHE A 152 0.26 -24.44 -4.94
N ALA A 153 1.24 -24.13 -4.10
CA ALA A 153 1.92 -25.14 -3.29
C ALA A 153 0.92 -25.84 -2.34
N PHE A 154 0.00 -25.10 -1.71
CA PHE A 154 -1.03 -25.66 -0.84
C PHE A 154 -2.03 -26.54 -1.59
N LEU A 155 -2.49 -26.13 -2.78
CA LEU A 155 -3.36 -26.98 -3.61
C LEU A 155 -2.63 -28.25 -4.06
N LEU A 156 -1.34 -28.14 -4.41
CA LEU A 156 -0.52 -29.29 -4.78
C LEU A 156 -0.36 -30.26 -3.60
N THR A 157 -0.12 -29.77 -2.39
CA THR A 157 -0.02 -30.64 -1.21
C THR A 157 -1.34 -31.33 -0.88
N ILE A 158 -2.49 -30.66 -1.07
CA ILE A 158 -3.82 -31.29 -0.96
C ILE A 158 -3.95 -32.48 -1.92
N CYS A 159 -3.56 -32.30 -3.19
CA CYS A 159 -3.61 -33.37 -4.18
C CYS A 159 -2.69 -34.54 -3.79
N ILE A 160 -1.48 -34.25 -3.32
CA ILE A 160 -0.52 -35.28 -2.87
C ILE A 160 -1.04 -36.03 -1.64
N LEU A 161 -1.58 -35.33 -0.64
CA LEU A 161 -2.15 -35.94 0.56
C LEU A 161 -3.38 -36.80 0.23
N THR A 162 -4.21 -36.35 -0.71
CA THR A 162 -5.37 -37.10 -1.20
C THR A 162 -4.93 -38.37 -1.92
N ALA A 163 -3.96 -38.27 -2.84
CA ALA A 163 -3.46 -39.41 -3.60
C ALA A 163 -2.77 -40.43 -2.68
N THR A 164 -1.94 -39.97 -1.74
CA THR A 164 -1.26 -40.86 -0.78
C THR A 164 -2.25 -41.58 0.12
N LEU A 165 -3.25 -40.89 0.67
CA LEU A 165 -4.28 -41.52 1.48
C LEU A 165 -5.09 -42.53 0.66
N TRP A 166 -5.50 -42.17 -0.56
CA TRP A 166 -6.22 -43.05 -1.46
C TRP A 166 -5.40 -44.31 -1.81
N ILE A 167 -4.10 -44.18 -2.07
CA ILE A 167 -3.19 -45.31 -2.31
C ILE A 167 -3.13 -46.20 -1.07
N ILE A 168 -2.93 -45.64 0.12
CA ILE A 168 -2.83 -46.41 1.37
C ILE A 168 -4.14 -47.17 1.63
N VAL A 169 -5.29 -46.52 1.47
CA VAL A 169 -6.61 -47.14 1.63
C VAL A 169 -6.76 -48.29 0.63
N ASN A 170 -6.49 -48.07 -0.66
CA ASN A 170 -6.64 -49.12 -1.67
C ASN A 170 -5.69 -50.30 -1.48
N ILE A 171 -4.44 -50.06 -1.08
CA ILE A 171 -3.50 -51.12 -0.75
C ILE A 171 -4.01 -51.93 0.45
N ARG A 172 -4.53 -51.27 1.50
CA ARG A 172 -5.09 -51.96 2.66
C ARG A 172 -6.32 -52.79 2.30
N LEU A 173 -7.25 -52.23 1.52
CA LEU A 173 -8.42 -52.96 1.02
C LEU A 173 -8.03 -54.17 0.15
N ARG A 174 -6.97 -54.05 -0.68
CA ARG A 174 -6.42 -55.18 -1.44
C ARG A 174 -5.84 -56.27 -0.52
N LEU A 175 -5.12 -55.89 0.53
CA LEU A 175 -4.55 -56.84 1.50
C LEU A 175 -5.64 -57.56 2.30
N GLU A 176 -6.68 -56.86 2.74
CA GLU A 176 -7.81 -57.47 3.45
C GLU A 176 -8.60 -58.42 2.56
N ARG A 177 -8.83 -58.05 1.29
CA ARG A 177 -9.45 -58.93 0.29
C ARG A 177 -8.64 -60.21 0.05
N ASN A 178 -7.31 -60.12 0.08
CA ASN A 178 -6.43 -61.27 -0.09
C ASN A 178 -6.36 -62.15 1.17
N ARG A 179 -6.43 -61.57 2.38
CA ARG A 179 -6.55 -62.33 3.64
C ARG A 179 -7.85 -63.11 3.74
N GLY A 180 -8.95 -62.59 3.19
CA GLY A 180 -10.24 -63.30 3.15
C GLY A 180 -10.24 -64.54 2.25
N LYS A 181 -9.24 -64.72 1.38
CA LYS A 181 -9.13 -65.86 0.45
C LYS A 181 -8.26 -67.01 0.96
N THR A 182 -7.46 -66.81 2.01
CA THR A 182 -6.72 -67.90 2.65
C THR A 182 -7.62 -68.61 3.65
N PRO A 183 -7.95 -69.90 3.46
CA PRO A 183 -8.70 -70.64 4.47
C PRO A 183 -7.88 -70.69 5.77
N PRO A 184 -8.49 -70.52 6.96
CA PRO A 184 -7.77 -70.67 8.21
C PRO A 184 -7.16 -72.07 8.27
N ALA A 185 -5.88 -72.18 8.65
CA ALA A 185 -5.23 -73.46 8.84
C ALA A 185 -5.92 -74.20 10.00
N TRP A 186 -6.70 -75.23 9.69
CA TRP A 186 -7.47 -76.02 10.67
C TRP A 186 -6.53 -76.92 11.48
N GLN A 187 -5.82 -76.35 12.45
CA GLN A 187 -4.88 -77.11 13.28
C GLN A 187 -5.57 -77.92 14.40
N THR A 188 -6.80 -77.59 14.81
CA THR A 188 -7.53 -78.35 15.82
C THR A 188 -8.98 -78.71 15.44
N ARG A 189 -9.47 -79.86 15.91
CA ARG A 189 -10.83 -80.39 15.66
C ARG A 189 -11.95 -79.47 16.18
N LEU A 190 -11.66 -78.65 17.19
CA LEU A 190 -12.58 -77.65 17.74
C LEU A 190 -12.75 -76.44 16.81
N ASP A 191 -11.69 -76.07 16.08
CA ASP A 191 -11.73 -74.96 15.14
C ASP A 191 -12.54 -75.32 13.88
N PHE A 192 -12.49 -76.58 13.45
CA PHE A 192 -13.35 -77.10 12.38
C PHE A 192 -14.85 -76.95 12.72
N TRP A 193 -15.28 -77.39 13.90
CA TRP A 193 -16.70 -77.28 14.30
C TRP A 193 -17.14 -75.84 14.59
N ARG A 194 -16.25 -74.97 15.11
CA ARG A 194 -16.53 -73.52 15.22
C ARG A 194 -16.65 -72.86 13.85
N GLY A 195 -15.77 -73.21 12.92
CA GLY A 195 -15.79 -72.74 11.53
C GLY A 195 -17.05 -73.21 10.79
N TYR A 196 -17.39 -74.50 10.91
CA TYR A 196 -18.61 -75.08 10.36
C TYR A 196 -19.87 -74.45 10.94
N ARG A 197 -19.92 -74.19 12.26
CA ARG A 197 -21.06 -73.51 12.91
C ARG A 197 -21.19 -72.05 12.47
N ARG A 198 -20.08 -71.37 12.13
CA ARG A 198 -20.07 -70.00 11.61
C ARG A 198 -20.47 -69.94 10.13
N TRP A 199 -20.06 -70.94 9.34
CA TRP A 199 -20.48 -71.15 7.94
C TRP A 199 -21.97 -71.52 7.84
N ALA A 200 -22.45 -72.41 8.72
CA ALA A 200 -23.84 -72.86 8.77
C ALA A 200 -24.83 -71.77 9.23
N LYS A 201 -24.36 -70.71 9.89
CA LYS A 201 -25.18 -69.54 10.21
C LYS A 201 -25.42 -68.60 9.02
N GLY A 202 -24.89 -68.93 7.83
CA GLY A 202 -24.95 -68.09 6.64
C GLY A 202 -24.05 -66.84 6.77
N PRO A 203 -23.60 -66.26 5.65
CA PRO A 203 -22.89 -64.99 5.70
C PRO A 203 -23.85 -63.90 6.23
N GLU A 204 -23.47 -63.23 7.32
CA GLU A 204 -23.95 -61.87 7.62
C GLU A 204 -23.82 -61.01 6.34
N PRO A 205 -24.70 -60.03 6.10
CA PRO A 205 -24.94 -59.48 4.76
C PRO A 205 -23.66 -58.89 4.17
N GLU A 206 -22.97 -59.72 3.39
CA GLU A 206 -21.69 -59.44 2.74
C GLU A 206 -21.80 -58.20 1.82
N ASN A 207 -23.02 -57.91 1.37
CA ASN A 207 -23.38 -56.77 0.54
C ASN A 207 -23.26 -55.43 1.27
N THR A 208 -23.58 -55.34 2.57
CA THR A 208 -23.52 -54.08 3.33
C THR A 208 -22.07 -53.68 3.59
N LEU A 209 -21.23 -54.65 3.99
CA LEU A 209 -19.80 -54.45 4.22
C LEU A 209 -19.06 -54.13 2.91
N LYS A 210 -19.38 -54.83 1.81
CA LYS A 210 -18.84 -54.52 0.47
C LYS A 210 -19.19 -53.10 0.03
N ASN A 211 -20.44 -52.66 0.23
CA ASN A 211 -20.87 -51.32 -0.16
C ASN A 211 -20.22 -50.23 0.70
N GLU A 212 -20.04 -50.45 2.01
CA GLU A 212 -19.27 -49.53 2.87
C GLU A 212 -17.78 -49.48 2.47
N LEU A 213 -17.12 -50.61 2.18
CA LEU A 213 -15.72 -50.63 1.72
C LEU A 213 -15.54 -49.96 0.34
N VAL A 214 -16.49 -50.12 -0.57
CA VAL A 214 -16.46 -49.50 -1.90
C VAL A 214 -16.62 -47.98 -1.78
N SER A 215 -17.50 -47.49 -0.91
CA SER A 215 -17.68 -46.06 -0.63
C SER A 215 -16.39 -45.41 -0.08
N VAL A 216 -15.66 -46.13 0.77
CA VAL A 216 -14.37 -45.67 1.35
C VAL A 216 -13.22 -45.67 0.32
N SER A 217 -13.29 -46.50 -0.72
CA SER A 217 -12.25 -46.61 -1.76
C SER A 217 -12.24 -45.46 -2.79
N SER A 218 -13.27 -44.62 -2.80
CA SER A 218 -13.39 -43.52 -3.75
C SER A 218 -12.34 -42.43 -3.49
N VAL A 219 -11.79 -41.86 -4.57
CA VAL A 219 -10.90 -40.69 -4.51
C VAL A 219 -11.63 -39.50 -3.86
N GLY A 220 -12.93 -39.33 -4.16
CA GLY A 220 -13.74 -38.26 -3.57
C GLY A 220 -13.86 -38.36 -2.04
N SER A 221 -14.02 -39.57 -1.51
CA SER A 221 -14.06 -39.81 -0.07
C SER A 221 -12.72 -39.49 0.60
N SER A 222 -11.60 -39.84 -0.05
CA SER A 222 -10.26 -39.51 0.43
C SER A 222 -10.00 -38.00 0.39
N PHE A 223 -10.48 -37.30 -0.65
CA PHE A 223 -10.39 -35.85 -0.78
C PHE A 223 -11.17 -35.14 0.33
N LEU A 224 -12.44 -35.52 0.56
CA LEU A 224 -13.25 -34.95 1.64
C LEU A 224 -12.66 -35.21 3.02
N PHE A 225 -12.01 -36.36 3.22
CA PHE A 225 -11.27 -36.65 4.44
C PHE A 225 -10.10 -35.69 4.65
N VAL A 226 -9.26 -35.51 3.63
CA VAL A 226 -8.13 -34.57 3.67
C VAL A 226 -8.62 -33.15 3.89
N LEU A 227 -9.67 -32.72 3.20
CA LEU A 227 -10.29 -31.41 3.38
C LEU A 227 -10.79 -31.21 4.82
N GLY A 228 -11.51 -32.18 5.38
CA GLY A 228 -11.98 -32.13 6.77
C GLY A 228 -10.84 -32.12 7.80
N ALA A 229 -9.73 -32.80 7.52
CA ALA A 229 -8.53 -32.75 8.36
C ALA A 229 -7.83 -31.38 8.28
N LEU A 230 -7.77 -30.76 7.10
CA LEU A 230 -7.18 -29.43 6.89
C LEU A 230 -8.02 -28.29 7.51
N THR A 231 -9.34 -28.46 7.56
CA THR A 231 -10.25 -27.51 8.21
C THR A 231 -10.39 -27.74 9.72
N ASN A 232 -9.58 -28.62 10.31
CA ASN A 232 -9.63 -29.00 11.73
C ASN A 232 -10.98 -29.58 12.21
N GLN A 233 -11.82 -30.06 11.30
CA GLN A 233 -13.11 -30.68 11.65
C GLN A 233 -12.98 -32.20 11.83
N GLY A 234 -11.98 -32.80 11.20
CA GLY A 234 -11.77 -34.24 11.18
C GLY A 234 -12.87 -34.99 10.42
N ASN A 235 -12.62 -36.25 10.10
CA ASN A 235 -13.63 -37.17 9.59
C ASN A 235 -13.25 -38.59 10.04
N CYS A 236 -14.22 -39.49 10.19
CA CYS A 236 -13.98 -40.85 10.67
C CYS A 236 -13.91 -41.84 9.51
N LEU A 237 -12.71 -42.34 9.21
CA LEU A 237 -12.55 -43.53 8.36
C LEU A 237 -12.70 -44.79 9.22
N LYS A 238 -13.67 -45.66 8.87
CA LYS A 238 -13.91 -46.95 9.52
C LYS A 238 -12.85 -48.02 9.17
N LEU A 239 -11.56 -47.66 9.15
CA LEU A 239 -10.45 -48.58 8.86
C LEU A 239 -9.43 -48.53 9.99
N ASN A 240 -9.36 -49.60 10.79
CA ASN A 240 -8.52 -49.67 11.97
C ASN A 240 -7.11 -50.20 11.64
N SER A 241 -6.30 -49.38 10.96
CA SER A 241 -4.92 -49.73 10.57
C SER A 241 -3.92 -48.64 11.00
N PRO A 242 -2.74 -49.00 11.55
CA PRO A 242 -1.77 -48.03 12.03
C PRO A 242 -1.27 -47.11 10.91
N SER A 243 -1.12 -47.60 9.68
CA SER A 243 -0.65 -46.75 8.56
C SER A 243 -1.64 -45.65 8.19
N ILE A 244 -2.95 -45.94 8.26
CA ILE A 244 -4.00 -44.94 8.00
C ILE A 244 -4.00 -43.92 9.12
N ARG A 245 -3.91 -44.38 10.38
CA ARG A 245 -3.83 -43.50 11.56
C ARG A 245 -2.64 -42.55 11.50
N THR A 246 -1.45 -43.04 11.12
CA THR A 246 -0.27 -42.18 10.98
C THR A 246 -0.44 -41.17 9.85
N ALA A 247 -0.96 -41.59 8.69
CA ALA A 247 -1.24 -40.67 7.58
C ALA A 247 -2.24 -39.58 8.00
N THR A 248 -3.33 -39.97 8.67
CA THR A 248 -4.30 -39.04 9.26
C THR A 248 -3.67 -38.07 10.24
N LEU A 249 -2.84 -38.56 11.17
CA LEU A 249 -2.18 -37.71 12.17
C LEU A 249 -1.28 -36.66 11.51
N VAL A 250 -0.51 -37.06 10.50
CA VAL A 250 0.35 -36.14 9.74
C VAL A 250 -0.48 -35.10 8.99
N THR A 251 -1.58 -35.50 8.34
CA THR A 251 -2.49 -34.57 7.67
C THR A 251 -3.13 -33.58 8.64
N LEU A 252 -3.57 -34.04 9.82
CA LEU A 252 -4.13 -33.18 10.87
C LEU A 252 -3.10 -32.19 11.40
N PHE A 253 -1.87 -32.64 11.66
CA PHE A 253 -0.80 -31.76 12.15
C PHE A 253 -0.43 -30.70 11.09
N PHE A 254 -0.34 -31.10 9.82
CA PHE A 254 -0.13 -30.17 8.72
C PHE A 254 -1.28 -29.15 8.61
N GLY A 255 -2.54 -29.60 8.68
CA GLY A 255 -3.73 -28.74 8.69
C GLY A 255 -3.69 -27.71 9.82
N LEU A 256 -3.37 -28.15 11.04
CA LEU A 256 -3.23 -27.29 12.21
C LEU A 256 -2.15 -26.22 12.02
N LEU A 257 -0.96 -26.60 11.53
CA LEU A 257 0.13 -25.65 11.27
C LEU A 257 -0.26 -24.62 10.21
N MET A 258 -0.85 -25.06 9.10
CA MET A 258 -1.27 -24.17 8.02
C MET A 258 -2.40 -23.22 8.44
N TYR A 259 -3.38 -23.72 9.20
CA TYR A 259 -4.48 -22.91 9.74
C TYR A 259 -3.98 -21.82 10.68
N ASN A 260 -3.05 -22.15 11.59
CA ASN A 260 -2.45 -21.18 12.51
C ASN A 260 -1.58 -20.15 11.78
N ALA A 261 -0.81 -20.59 10.78
CA ALA A 261 -0.01 -19.68 9.96
C ALA A 261 -0.90 -18.73 9.14
N TYR A 262 -1.97 -19.23 8.52
CA TYR A 262 -2.93 -18.40 7.79
C TYR A 262 -3.59 -17.37 8.71
N SER A 263 -4.12 -17.82 9.86
CA SER A 263 -4.85 -16.98 10.80
C SER A 263 -3.96 -15.87 11.37
N SER A 264 -2.71 -16.17 11.73
CA SER A 264 -1.77 -15.17 12.26
C SER A 264 -1.41 -14.09 11.22
N VAL A 265 -1.18 -14.46 9.96
CA VAL A 265 -0.89 -13.50 8.89
C VAL A 265 -2.12 -12.66 8.56
N LEU A 266 -3.31 -13.29 8.52
CA LEU A 266 -4.57 -12.58 8.31
C LEU A 266 -4.81 -11.53 9.41
N ILE A 267 -4.68 -11.93 10.68
CA ILE A 267 -4.82 -11.02 11.83
C ILE A 267 -3.81 -9.87 11.74
N SER A 268 -2.54 -10.17 11.46
CA SER A 268 -1.50 -9.15 11.31
C SER A 268 -1.83 -8.15 10.20
N ARG A 269 -2.36 -8.61 9.06
CA ARG A 269 -2.76 -7.73 7.96
C ARG A 269 -3.99 -6.91 8.25
N LEU A 270 -5.01 -7.49 8.88
CA LEU A 270 -6.20 -6.75 9.28
C LEU A 270 -5.89 -5.74 10.39
N ALA A 271 -4.91 -6.02 11.26
CA ALA A 271 -4.47 -5.13 12.32
C ALA A 271 -3.55 -3.99 11.86
N VAL A 272 -2.88 -4.15 10.72
CA VAL A 272 -2.09 -3.08 10.08
C VAL A 272 -2.85 -2.67 8.84
N GLY A 273 -3.86 -1.82 9.02
CA GLY A 273 -4.57 -1.13 7.93
C GLY A 273 -3.55 -0.28 7.21
N ARG A 274 -2.87 -0.88 6.22
CA ARG A 274 -1.89 -0.16 5.42
C ARG A 274 -2.69 0.61 4.41
N THR A 275 -2.66 1.94 4.52
CA THR A 275 -2.69 2.78 3.34
C THR A 275 -1.42 2.45 2.55
N THR A 276 -1.41 1.32 1.83
CA THR A 276 -0.30 1.01 0.95
C THR A 276 -0.31 2.11 -0.10
N LEU A 277 0.79 2.86 -0.17
CA LEU A 277 1.09 3.70 -1.31
C LEU A 277 0.69 2.94 -2.59
N PRO A 278 -0.28 3.43 -3.37
CA PRO A 278 -0.69 2.73 -4.59
C PRO A 278 0.45 2.73 -5.63
N PHE A 279 1.52 3.48 -5.38
CA PHE A 279 2.66 3.63 -6.25
C PHE A 279 3.98 3.68 -5.46
N PRO A 280 5.03 2.95 -5.90
CA PRO A 280 6.35 2.96 -5.25
C PRO A 280 7.12 4.28 -5.44
N SER A 281 6.79 5.08 -6.46
CA SER A 281 7.47 6.33 -6.76
C SER A 281 6.56 7.33 -7.48
N LEU A 282 6.95 8.60 -7.52
CA LEU A 282 6.27 9.61 -8.33
C LEU A 282 6.27 9.22 -9.82
N GLU A 283 7.32 8.53 -10.27
CA GLU A 283 7.47 8.03 -11.64
C GLU A 283 6.36 7.07 -12.04
N SER A 284 6.03 6.12 -11.16
CA SER A 284 4.96 5.15 -11.42
C SER A 284 3.58 5.80 -11.55
N VAL A 285 3.38 7.00 -10.99
CA VAL A 285 2.15 7.79 -11.21
C VAL A 285 2.08 8.30 -12.65
N ALA A 286 3.21 8.75 -13.20
CA ALA A 286 3.29 9.21 -14.59
C ALA A 286 3.05 8.07 -15.58
N GLU A 287 3.62 6.89 -15.32
CA GLU A 287 3.46 5.71 -16.16
C GLU A 287 2.03 5.16 -16.12
N ALA A 288 1.44 5.05 -14.93
CA ALA A 288 0.12 4.47 -14.75
C ALA A 288 -1.02 5.45 -15.12
N LYS A 289 -0.76 6.76 -15.10
CA LYS A 289 -1.73 7.85 -15.33
C LYS A 289 -3.00 7.73 -14.48
N THR A 290 -2.85 7.22 -13.26
CA THR A 290 -3.98 6.90 -12.36
C THR A 290 -4.41 8.06 -11.48
N HIS A 291 -3.48 8.95 -11.14
CA HIS A 291 -3.73 10.04 -10.20
C HIS A 291 -3.29 11.38 -10.79
N ILE A 292 -4.04 12.42 -10.43
CA ILE A 292 -3.75 13.81 -10.79
C ILE A 292 -2.84 14.40 -9.70
N ILE A 293 -1.82 15.14 -10.10
CA ILE A 293 -0.87 15.77 -9.18
C ILE A 293 -1.13 17.27 -9.16
N CYS A 294 -1.55 17.75 -8.00
CA CYS A 294 -1.79 19.15 -7.73
C CYS A 294 -0.54 19.76 -7.07
N VAL A 295 0.02 20.74 -7.75
CA VAL A 295 1.25 21.42 -7.35
C VAL A 295 1.03 22.93 -7.45
N ARG A 296 1.36 23.66 -6.39
CA ARG A 296 1.24 25.11 -6.39
C ARG A 296 2.15 25.73 -7.46
N ARG A 297 1.60 26.52 -8.38
CA ARG A 297 2.34 27.07 -9.55
C ARG A 297 3.58 27.86 -9.16
N TYR A 298 3.51 28.61 -8.07
CA TYR A 298 4.62 29.42 -7.55
C TYR A 298 5.43 28.68 -6.49
N SER A 299 5.62 27.38 -6.67
CA SER A 299 6.44 26.54 -5.80
C SER A 299 7.61 25.95 -6.57
N PHE A 300 8.68 25.62 -5.86
CA PHE A 300 9.81 24.94 -6.48
C PHE A 300 9.47 23.54 -6.98
N ALA A 301 8.53 22.86 -6.34
CA ALA A 301 8.05 21.58 -6.85
C ALA A 301 7.45 21.74 -8.25
N TYR A 302 6.70 22.82 -8.51
CA TYR A 302 6.16 23.08 -9.84
C TYR A 302 7.24 23.33 -10.88
N VAL A 303 8.29 24.05 -10.47
CA VAL A 303 9.45 24.26 -11.32
C VAL A 303 10.01 22.91 -11.77
N GLN A 304 10.05 21.85 -10.97
CA GLN A 304 10.56 20.54 -11.43
C GLN A 304 9.78 19.91 -12.59
N PHE A 305 8.48 20.20 -12.72
CA PHE A 305 7.65 19.72 -13.84
C PHE A 305 7.75 20.64 -15.07
N LYS A 306 8.24 21.87 -14.90
CA LYS A 306 8.38 22.88 -15.96
C LYS A 306 9.81 23.30 -16.28
N GLN A 307 10.81 22.88 -15.50
CA GLN A 307 12.19 23.38 -15.57
C GLN A 307 12.88 23.04 -16.88
N ARG A 308 12.24 22.22 -17.68
CA ARG A 308 12.72 21.66 -18.91
C ARG A 308 11.65 21.86 -19.98
N GLU A 309 11.16 23.10 -20.12
CA GLU A 309 10.28 23.48 -21.24
C GLU A 309 10.91 23.16 -22.62
N GLU A 310 12.23 22.94 -22.66
CA GLU A 310 12.98 22.45 -23.83
C GLU A 310 13.03 20.92 -23.98
N ASP A 311 12.75 20.15 -22.91
CA ASP A 311 12.75 18.70 -22.93
C ASP A 311 11.34 18.17 -23.14
N LYS A 312 11.02 17.97 -24.42
CA LYS A 312 9.74 17.46 -24.88
C LYS A 312 9.35 16.14 -24.20
N GLU A 313 10.32 15.30 -23.85
CA GLU A 313 10.07 14.01 -23.20
C GLU A 313 9.48 14.18 -21.80
N LEU A 314 9.99 15.16 -21.02
CA LEU A 314 9.48 15.44 -19.68
C LEU A 314 8.08 16.06 -19.74
N LEU A 315 7.86 16.97 -20.70
CA LEU A 315 6.57 17.61 -20.94
C LEU A 315 5.51 16.60 -21.36
N GLU A 316 5.80 15.73 -22.32
CA GLU A 316 4.87 14.68 -22.80
C GLU A 316 4.49 13.69 -21.69
N LYS A 317 5.43 13.39 -20.80
CA LYS A 317 5.21 12.45 -19.69
C LYS A 317 4.25 12.97 -18.62
N TRP A 318 4.33 14.26 -18.30
CA TRP A 318 3.49 14.89 -17.26
C TRP A 318 2.25 15.60 -17.82
N GLN A 319 2.12 15.63 -19.15
CA GLN A 319 0.97 16.22 -19.82
C GLN A 319 -0.32 15.51 -19.44
N GLY A 320 -1.34 16.29 -19.05
CA GLY A 320 -2.64 15.74 -18.63
C GLY A 320 -2.64 15.12 -17.23
N LEU A 321 -1.59 15.33 -16.42
CA LEU A 321 -1.51 14.83 -15.04
C LEU A 321 -1.25 15.92 -14.00
N VAL A 322 -0.48 16.95 -14.34
CA VAL A 322 -0.09 18.02 -13.40
C VAL A 322 -1.05 19.20 -13.53
N ASN A 323 -1.69 19.59 -12.41
CA ASN A 323 -2.63 20.72 -12.34
C ASN A 323 -3.83 20.64 -13.32
N GLU A 324 -4.32 19.42 -13.55
CA GLU A 324 -5.57 19.15 -14.25
C GLU A 324 -6.77 19.20 -13.29
N PRO A 325 -8.04 19.23 -13.76
CA PRO A 325 -9.22 19.21 -12.89
C PRO A 325 -9.15 18.04 -11.89
N PRO A 326 -9.25 18.25 -10.56
CA PRO A 326 -9.88 19.39 -9.89
C PRO A 326 -8.96 20.59 -9.56
N CYS A 327 -7.66 20.56 -9.87
CA CYS A 327 -6.70 21.58 -9.46
C CYS A 327 -6.26 22.55 -10.56
N LEU A 328 -7.25 23.18 -11.21
CA LEU A 328 -7.02 24.20 -12.23
C LEU A 328 -6.43 25.50 -11.67
N ASN A 329 -6.95 25.95 -10.52
CA ASN A 329 -6.43 27.12 -9.80
C ASN A 329 -5.53 26.64 -8.66
N THR A 330 -4.22 26.74 -8.83
CA THR A 330 -3.21 26.35 -7.81
C THR A 330 -2.26 27.48 -7.50
N THR A 331 -2.78 28.71 -7.50
CA THR A 331 -2.00 29.92 -7.22
C THR A 331 -1.80 30.09 -5.72
N SER A 332 -2.84 29.87 -4.92
CA SER A 332 -2.78 29.99 -3.46
C SER A 332 -2.72 28.63 -2.75
N VAL A 333 -2.23 28.67 -1.50
CA VAL A 333 -2.27 27.51 -0.58
C VAL A 333 -3.70 27.01 -0.34
N ARG A 334 -4.68 27.92 -0.36
CA ARG A 334 -6.10 27.60 -0.12
C ARG A 334 -6.72 26.83 -1.29
N ASP A 335 -6.33 27.15 -2.52
CA ASP A 335 -6.88 26.46 -3.68
C ASP A 335 -6.34 25.03 -3.79
N VAL A 336 -5.06 24.85 -3.45
CA VAL A 336 -4.46 23.52 -3.30
C VAL A 336 -5.16 22.73 -2.18
N ALA A 337 -5.49 23.38 -1.05
CA ALA A 337 -6.25 22.75 0.02
C ALA A 337 -7.64 22.24 -0.42
N ALA A 338 -8.31 22.93 -1.34
CA ALA A 338 -9.61 22.50 -1.83
C ALA A 338 -9.54 21.18 -2.62
N ALA A 339 -8.41 20.90 -3.28
CA ALA A 339 -8.19 19.67 -4.04
C ALA A 339 -7.87 18.44 -3.16
N LEU A 340 -7.59 18.64 -1.87
CA LEU A 340 -7.00 17.62 -0.99
C LEU A 340 -7.92 16.42 -0.70
N CYS A 341 -9.23 16.63 -0.82
CA CYS A 341 -10.25 15.65 -0.49
C CYS A 341 -10.97 15.06 -1.70
N TYR A 342 -10.45 15.32 -2.90
CA TYR A 342 -10.90 14.64 -4.10
C TYR A 342 -10.23 13.26 -4.20
N ASP A 343 -10.99 12.28 -4.69
CA ASP A 343 -10.45 10.95 -4.97
C ASP A 343 -9.42 11.01 -6.11
N ASN A 344 -8.47 10.06 -6.13
CA ASN A 344 -7.39 9.97 -7.12
C ASN A 344 -6.55 11.24 -7.29
N THR A 345 -6.51 12.11 -6.27
CA THR A 345 -5.77 13.37 -6.30
C THR A 345 -4.61 13.32 -5.32
N LEU A 346 -3.43 13.71 -5.80
CA LEU A 346 -2.19 13.81 -5.04
C LEU A 346 -1.79 15.28 -4.91
N ILE A 347 -1.47 15.71 -3.70
CA ILE A 347 -0.95 17.04 -3.43
C ILE A 347 0.53 16.94 -3.15
N LEU A 348 1.34 17.65 -3.95
CA LEU A 348 2.77 17.77 -3.72
C LEU A 348 3.09 19.13 -3.10
N GLU A 349 3.29 19.15 -1.78
CA GLU A 349 3.52 20.39 -1.04
C GLU A 349 4.42 20.13 0.19
N THR A 350 4.91 21.18 0.83
CA THR A 350 5.75 21.05 2.03
C THR A 350 4.93 20.60 3.25
N PRO A 351 5.48 19.73 4.13
CA PRO A 351 4.78 19.30 5.35
C PRO A 351 4.31 20.44 6.24
N ASN A 352 5.06 21.53 6.29
CA ASN A 352 4.77 22.69 7.15
C ASN A 352 3.54 23.46 6.66
N ILE A 353 3.38 23.59 5.35
CA ILE A 353 2.21 24.25 4.74
C ILE A 353 1.00 23.34 4.89
N VAL A 354 1.14 22.05 4.58
CA VAL A 354 0.04 21.09 4.67
C VAL A 354 -0.44 20.88 6.09
N ALA A 355 0.45 20.87 7.10
CA ALA A 355 0.06 20.80 8.50
C ALA A 355 -0.92 21.93 8.88
N LYS A 356 -0.69 23.14 8.37
CA LYS A 356 -1.61 24.27 8.58
C LYS A 356 -2.93 24.09 7.83
N ILE A 357 -2.86 23.62 6.57
CA ILE A 357 -4.06 23.32 5.78
C ILE A 357 -4.95 22.30 6.50
N ILE A 358 -4.37 21.21 6.99
CA ILE A 358 -5.09 20.13 7.68
C ILE A 358 -5.79 20.68 8.93
N GLU A 359 -5.11 21.52 9.71
CA GLU A 359 -5.69 22.14 10.91
C GLU A 359 -6.92 23.01 10.57
N ASP A 360 -6.83 23.80 9.49
CA ASP A 360 -7.91 24.66 9.03
C ASP A 360 -9.07 23.86 8.40
N TYR A 361 -8.79 22.75 7.72
CA TYR A 361 -9.77 21.96 6.95
C TYR A 361 -10.46 20.85 7.77
N ASN A 362 -9.76 20.21 8.71
CA ASN A 362 -10.35 19.17 9.56
C ASN A 362 -11.44 19.72 10.48
N ARG A 363 -11.40 21.01 10.83
CA ARG A 363 -12.46 21.67 11.61
C ARG A 363 -13.76 21.87 10.82
N SER A 364 -13.70 21.89 9.49
CA SER A 364 -14.85 22.23 8.64
C SER A 364 -15.48 21.04 7.93
N ASN A 365 -14.69 20.09 7.39
CA ASN A 365 -15.19 19.16 6.37
C ASN A 365 -14.94 17.64 6.64
N GLY A 366 -14.25 17.25 7.72
CA GLY A 366 -14.16 15.84 8.14
C GLY A 366 -13.41 14.87 7.21
N CYS A 367 -12.42 15.35 6.46
CA CYS A 367 -11.64 14.56 5.51
C CYS A 367 -10.34 14.02 6.14
N ASP A 368 -10.15 12.70 6.14
CA ASP A 368 -8.90 12.10 6.62
C ASP A 368 -7.82 12.15 5.52
N ILE A 369 -6.61 12.55 5.89
CA ILE A 369 -5.52 12.84 4.96
C ILE A 369 -4.31 12.03 5.36
N THR A 370 -3.76 11.31 4.38
CA THR A 370 -2.60 10.45 4.56
C THR A 370 -1.38 11.09 3.92
N ARG A 371 -0.33 11.19 4.73
CA ARG A 371 1.01 11.63 4.31
C ARG A 371 1.78 10.46 3.71
N LEU A 372 2.27 10.65 2.49
CA LEU A 372 3.14 9.72 1.82
C LEU A 372 4.60 10.14 2.02
N TYR A 373 5.31 9.38 2.86
CA TYR A 373 6.71 9.69 3.16
C TYR A 373 7.59 9.56 1.92
N GLY A 374 8.31 10.64 1.62
CA GLY A 374 9.26 10.71 0.52
C GLY A 374 9.68 12.16 0.28
N HIS A 375 10.93 12.38 -0.10
CA HIS A 375 11.43 13.71 -0.45
C HIS A 375 11.49 13.85 -1.97
N TYR A 376 10.35 14.17 -2.59
CA TYR A 376 10.21 14.20 -4.05
C TYR A 376 10.80 15.46 -4.67
N ALA A 377 10.73 16.59 -3.96
CA ALA A 377 11.47 17.80 -4.29
C ALA A 377 12.25 18.29 -3.07
N ARG A 378 13.50 18.71 -3.27
CA ARG A 378 14.34 19.29 -2.21
C ARG A 378 14.89 20.62 -2.65
N ALA A 379 14.88 21.56 -1.73
CA ALA A 379 15.31 22.91 -1.96
C ALA A 379 15.88 23.55 -0.72
N THR A 380 16.53 24.69 -0.92
CA THR A 380 17.08 25.52 0.15
C THR A 380 16.57 26.93 -0.05
N ALA A 381 15.99 27.50 0.99
CA ALA A 381 15.59 28.89 0.97
C ALA A 381 16.75 29.79 1.38
N THR A 382 16.91 30.92 0.68
CA THR A 382 17.91 31.95 0.93
C THR A 382 17.24 33.33 1.00
N VAL A 383 17.93 34.32 1.55
CA VAL A 383 17.53 35.73 1.42
C VAL A 383 18.10 36.26 0.11
N LEU A 384 17.25 36.85 -0.74
CA LEU A 384 17.74 37.50 -1.95
C LEU A 384 18.20 38.92 -1.64
N MET A 385 19.29 39.30 -2.28
CA MET A 385 19.99 40.57 -2.09
C MET A 385 20.20 41.22 -3.45
N LYS A 386 20.14 42.53 -3.52
CA LYS A 386 20.52 43.29 -4.71
C LYS A 386 21.89 42.84 -5.23
N LYS A 387 22.07 42.81 -6.55
CA LYS A 387 23.36 42.44 -7.15
C LYS A 387 24.51 43.33 -6.64
N HIS A 388 25.65 42.71 -6.34
CA HIS A 388 26.81 43.35 -5.71
C HIS A 388 26.47 43.97 -4.35
N PHE A 389 25.69 43.26 -3.52
CA PHE A 389 25.31 43.76 -2.20
C PHE A 389 26.53 43.88 -1.28
N ARG A 390 26.95 45.12 -1.04
CA ARG A 390 28.18 45.48 -0.32
C ARG A 390 28.29 44.86 1.08
N TYR A 391 27.17 44.58 1.75
CA TYR A 391 27.13 44.09 3.13
C TYR A 391 26.88 42.58 3.25
N ARG A 392 26.83 41.85 2.13
CA ARG A 392 26.53 40.42 2.08
C ARG A 392 27.38 39.57 3.02
N HIS A 393 28.67 39.90 3.14
CA HIS A 393 29.58 39.16 4.01
C HIS A 393 29.18 39.23 5.49
N HIS A 394 28.76 40.40 5.97
CA HIS A 394 28.34 40.59 7.36
C HIS A 394 27.07 39.79 7.68
N PHE A 395 26.09 39.83 6.77
CA PHE A 395 24.89 39.00 6.85
C PHE A 395 25.23 37.50 6.92
N ASN A 396 26.11 37.04 6.03
CA ASN A 396 26.51 35.62 5.99
C ASN A 396 27.28 35.19 7.24
N LYS A 397 28.12 36.06 7.80
CA LYS A 397 28.85 35.79 9.05
C LYS A 397 27.89 35.58 10.22
N ILE A 398 26.87 36.43 10.35
CA ILE A 398 25.84 36.28 11.38
C ILE A 398 25.05 34.99 11.18
N LEU A 399 24.55 34.75 9.97
CA LEU A 399 23.83 33.52 9.66
C LEU A 399 24.67 32.27 9.97
N PHE A 400 25.97 32.30 9.71
CA PHE A 400 26.89 31.20 10.04
C PHE A 400 27.00 30.99 11.56
N ASN A 401 27.09 32.07 12.33
CA ASN A 401 27.08 32.00 13.80
C ASN A 401 25.75 31.44 14.35
N LEU A 402 24.61 31.76 13.73
CA LEU A 402 23.30 31.20 14.10
C LEU A 402 23.23 29.69 13.89
N TYR A 403 23.89 29.18 12.85
CA TYR A 403 24.06 27.73 12.65
C TYR A 403 24.99 27.13 13.71
N GLY A 404 26.16 27.74 13.95
CA GLY A 404 27.15 27.23 14.90
C GLY A 404 26.70 27.21 16.37
N SER A 405 25.81 28.13 16.75
CA SER A 405 25.25 28.25 18.10
C SER A 405 24.00 27.39 18.33
N GLY A 406 23.45 26.75 17.29
CA GLY A 406 22.21 25.97 17.38
C GLY A 406 20.92 26.83 17.43
N ILE A 407 21.02 28.16 17.32
CA ILE A 407 19.85 29.05 17.27
C ILE A 407 18.95 28.71 16.07
N MET A 408 19.56 28.37 14.92
CA MET A 408 18.79 27.99 13.73
C MET A 408 17.95 26.72 13.96
N ASP A 409 18.49 25.72 14.67
CA ASP A 409 17.77 24.50 15.03
C ASP A 409 16.65 24.77 16.03
N TYR A 410 16.88 25.68 16.99
CA TYR A 410 15.85 26.14 17.91
C TYR A 410 14.68 26.82 17.17
N LEU A 411 14.97 27.78 16.28
CA LEU A 411 13.95 28.45 15.48
C LEU A 411 13.20 27.47 14.57
N HIS A 412 13.92 26.49 14.00
CA HIS A 412 13.31 25.44 13.21
C HIS A 412 12.32 24.63 14.04
N ARG A 413 12.66 24.26 15.27
CA ARG A 413 11.75 23.56 16.18
C ARG A 413 10.55 24.40 16.60
N LYS A 414 10.77 25.69 16.89
CA LYS A 414 9.74 26.64 17.30
C LYS A 414 8.67 26.85 16.23
N TYR A 415 9.07 27.02 14.97
CA TYR A 415 8.14 27.41 13.89
C TYR A 415 7.80 26.30 12.89
N LEU A 416 8.77 25.43 12.59
CA LEU A 416 8.72 24.48 11.48
C LEU A 416 8.59 23.02 11.93
N SER A 417 8.82 22.70 13.21
CA SER A 417 8.54 21.36 13.76
C SER A 417 7.06 21.19 14.12
N ARG A 418 6.17 21.71 13.26
CA ARG A 418 4.76 21.34 13.35
C ARG A 418 4.68 19.86 13.03
N ARG A 419 4.41 19.05 14.04
CA ARG A 419 3.86 17.72 13.80
C ARG A 419 2.60 17.99 12.98
N ILE A 420 2.57 17.50 11.74
CA ILE A 420 1.27 17.18 11.14
C ILE A 420 0.62 16.34 12.22
N PRO A 421 -0.46 16.82 12.89
CA PRO A 421 -1.16 15.97 13.83
C PRO A 421 -1.35 14.70 13.04
N HIS A 422 -0.85 13.57 13.55
CA HIS A 422 -1.26 12.30 13.01
C HIS A 422 -2.78 12.42 13.08
N THR A 423 -3.41 12.65 11.93
CA THR A 423 -4.82 12.34 11.72
C THR A 423 -4.87 10.96 12.30
N THR A 424 -5.51 10.90 13.47
CA THR A 424 -5.53 9.77 14.38
C THR A 424 -5.44 8.53 13.52
N ALA A 425 -4.35 7.75 13.63
CA ALA A 425 -4.16 6.51 12.86
C ALA A 425 -5.56 5.92 12.67
N PRO A 426 -6.03 5.83 11.40
CA PRO A 426 -7.45 5.89 11.04
C PRO A 426 -8.20 5.13 12.09
N ARG A 427 -9.06 5.82 12.88
CA ARG A 427 -9.67 5.29 14.11
C ARG A 427 -9.97 3.83 13.84
N PHE A 428 -9.12 2.98 14.39
CA PHE A 428 -9.10 1.61 13.96
C PHE A 428 -10.40 1.04 14.49
N SER A 429 -11.43 0.96 13.65
CA SER A 429 -12.57 0.12 13.97
C SER A 429 -12.02 -1.28 13.79
N GLY A 430 -11.31 -1.79 14.80
CA GLY A 430 -10.82 -3.17 14.86
C GLY A 430 -11.94 -4.21 14.87
N VAL A 431 -13.15 -3.81 14.46
CA VAL A 431 -14.33 -4.62 14.32
C VAL A 431 -14.39 -5.04 12.86
N ALA A 432 -14.40 -6.35 12.60
CA ALA A 432 -14.67 -6.85 11.27
C ALA A 432 -16.05 -6.36 10.81
N CYS A 433 -16.08 -5.45 9.85
CA CYS A 433 -17.31 -4.90 9.31
C CYS A 433 -17.98 -5.89 8.36
N TRP A 434 -19.29 -5.73 8.13
CA TRP A 434 -20.05 -6.53 7.15
C TRP A 434 -19.36 -6.58 5.78
N ASN A 435 -18.80 -5.46 5.32
CA ASN A 435 -18.06 -5.36 4.05
C ASN A 435 -16.87 -6.33 3.95
N HIS A 436 -16.30 -6.74 5.09
CA HIS A 436 -15.19 -7.69 5.10
C HIS A 436 -15.68 -9.11 4.77
N ILE A 437 -16.85 -9.52 5.26
CA ILE A 437 -17.32 -10.92 5.22
C ILE A 437 -18.42 -11.12 4.15
N ALA A 438 -19.06 -10.05 3.66
CA ALA A 438 -20.19 -10.11 2.75
C ALA A 438 -19.95 -11.02 1.52
N GLY A 439 -18.79 -10.91 0.87
CA GLY A 439 -18.44 -11.76 -0.28
C GLY A 439 -18.32 -13.24 0.06
N ILE A 440 -17.84 -13.57 1.26
CA ILE A 440 -17.74 -14.96 1.74
C ILE A 440 -19.14 -15.53 2.00
N VAL A 441 -20.04 -14.74 2.61
CA VAL A 441 -21.43 -15.16 2.83
C VAL A 441 -22.16 -15.39 1.51
N ILE A 442 -22.01 -14.48 0.54
CA ILE A 442 -22.61 -14.61 -0.79
C ILE A 442 -22.09 -15.88 -1.48
N PHE A 443 -20.78 -16.12 -1.43
CA PHE A 443 -20.18 -17.33 -2.00
C PHE A 443 -20.73 -18.61 -1.35
N TYR A 444 -20.91 -18.62 -0.02
CA TYR A 444 -21.51 -19.74 0.69
C TYR A 444 -22.96 -19.99 0.25
N LEU A 445 -23.77 -18.93 0.09
CA LEU A 445 -25.14 -19.06 -0.40
C LEU A 445 -25.19 -19.65 -1.81
N ILE A 446 -24.27 -19.24 -2.71
CA ILE A 446 -24.12 -19.83 -4.04
C ILE A 446 -23.74 -21.32 -3.95
N ALA A 447 -22.85 -21.71 -3.05
CA ALA A 447 -22.48 -23.11 -2.88
C ALA A 447 -23.66 -23.98 -2.41
N VAL A 448 -24.49 -23.44 -1.51
CA VAL A 448 -25.73 -24.12 -1.06
C VAL A 448 -26.73 -24.27 -2.20
N THR A 449 -26.95 -23.23 -3.01
CA THR A 449 -27.86 -23.34 -4.16
C THR A 449 -27.37 -24.36 -5.17
N VAL A 450 -26.06 -24.39 -5.47
CA VAL A 450 -25.47 -25.41 -6.35
C VAL A 450 -25.64 -26.82 -5.78
N SER A 451 -25.47 -27.02 -4.47
CA SER A 451 -25.69 -28.33 -3.86
C SER A 451 -27.15 -28.79 -3.98
N ILE A 452 -28.10 -27.87 -3.83
CA ILE A 452 -29.54 -28.15 -4.00
C ILE A 452 -29.85 -28.47 -5.46
N THR A 453 -29.28 -27.73 -6.43
CA THR A 453 -29.51 -28.02 -7.85
C THR A 453 -28.94 -29.37 -8.26
N ILE A 454 -27.76 -29.76 -7.75
CA ILE A 454 -27.21 -31.10 -7.95
C ILE A 454 -28.18 -32.17 -7.41
N LEU A 455 -28.67 -32.01 -6.18
CA LEU A 455 -29.65 -32.94 -5.60
C LEU A 455 -30.92 -33.06 -6.46
N LEU A 456 -31.45 -31.93 -6.94
CA LEU A 456 -32.61 -31.92 -7.84
C LEU A 456 -32.31 -32.66 -9.15
N THR A 457 -31.13 -32.47 -9.74
CA THR A 457 -30.73 -33.20 -10.94
C THR A 457 -30.58 -34.71 -10.68
N GLU A 458 -30.04 -35.11 -9.53
CA GLU A 458 -29.94 -36.52 -9.14
C GLU A 458 -31.32 -37.17 -9.01
N ILE A 459 -32.28 -36.48 -8.38
CA ILE A 459 -33.67 -36.94 -8.26
C ILE A 459 -34.31 -37.07 -9.64
N LEU A 460 -34.08 -36.12 -10.56
CA LEU A 460 -34.62 -36.17 -11.92
C LEU A 460 -34.02 -37.33 -12.72
N VAL A 461 -32.70 -37.53 -12.65
CA VAL A 461 -32.01 -38.64 -13.30
C VAL A 461 -32.48 -39.98 -12.74
N TYR A 462 -32.61 -40.09 -11.41
CA TYR A 462 -33.11 -41.29 -10.75
C TYR A 462 -34.52 -41.67 -11.24
N LYS A 463 -35.44 -40.69 -11.27
CA LYS A 463 -36.80 -40.90 -11.79
C LYS A 463 -36.82 -41.29 -13.27
N GLN A 464 -35.94 -40.72 -14.10
CA GLN A 464 -35.84 -41.09 -15.51
C GLN A 464 -35.31 -42.52 -15.69
N ASP A 465 -34.32 -42.94 -14.91
CA ASP A 465 -33.77 -44.29 -14.95
C ASP A 465 -34.80 -45.33 -14.48
N GLU A 466 -35.58 -45.00 -13.44
CA GLU A 466 -36.68 -45.84 -12.95
C GLU A 466 -37.74 -46.05 -14.05
N ARG A 467 -38.19 -44.98 -14.71
CA ARG A 467 -39.13 -45.06 -15.84
C ARG A 467 -38.59 -45.92 -16.99
N ARG A 468 -37.29 -45.81 -17.31
CA ARG A 468 -36.64 -46.63 -18.35
C ARG A 468 -36.62 -48.12 -17.97
N LYS A 469 -36.41 -48.44 -16.69
CA LYS A 469 -36.45 -49.83 -16.20
C LYS A 469 -37.86 -50.41 -16.26
N ASP A 470 -38.87 -49.64 -15.87
CA ASP A 470 -40.27 -50.05 -15.95
C ASP A 470 -40.71 -50.30 -17.39
N GLN A 471 -40.31 -49.42 -18.32
CA GLN A 471 -40.60 -49.59 -19.74
C GLN A 471 -39.95 -50.85 -20.32
N LYS A 472 -38.66 -51.11 -20.02
CA LYS A 472 -37.99 -52.35 -20.43
C LYS A 472 -38.63 -53.61 -19.82
N LYS A 473 -39.11 -53.52 -18.58
CA LYS A 473 -39.80 -54.64 -17.91
C LYS A 473 -41.13 -54.95 -18.59
N HIS A 474 -41.90 -53.92 -18.97
CA HIS A 474 -43.14 -54.09 -19.73
C HIS A 474 -42.89 -54.69 -21.12
N GLU A 475 -41.87 -54.24 -21.84
CA GLU A 475 -41.47 -54.82 -23.13
C GLU A 475 -41.08 -56.31 -23.00
N MET A 476 -40.33 -56.67 -21.96
CA MET A 476 -39.93 -58.07 -21.72
C MET A 476 -41.12 -58.97 -21.39
N LEU A 477 -42.09 -58.46 -20.60
CA LEU A 477 -43.33 -59.18 -20.28
C LEU A 477 -44.21 -59.40 -21.52
N GLN A 478 -44.30 -58.42 -22.42
CA GLN A 478 -44.99 -58.60 -23.70
C GLN A 478 -44.30 -59.64 -24.59
N TYR A 479 -42.97 -59.69 -24.61
CA TYR A 479 -42.21 -60.69 -25.36
C TYR A 479 -42.47 -62.11 -24.83
N LEU A 480 -42.51 -62.30 -23.52
CA LEU A 480 -42.81 -63.59 -22.88
C LEU A 480 -44.25 -64.06 -23.10
N ASN A 481 -45.22 -63.15 -23.15
CA ASN A 481 -46.62 -63.50 -23.45
C ASN A 481 -46.81 -63.90 -24.92
N SER A 482 -46.15 -63.23 -25.86
CA SER A 482 -46.26 -63.56 -27.29
C SER A 482 -45.54 -64.85 -27.69
N SER A 483 -44.47 -65.24 -26.98
CA SER A 483 -43.78 -66.52 -27.20
C SER A 483 -44.54 -67.72 -26.64
N ASN A 484 -45.26 -67.58 -25.52
CA ASN A 484 -46.14 -68.64 -24.98
C ASN A 484 -47.34 -68.97 -25.89
N VAL A 485 -47.77 -68.05 -26.76
CA VAL A 485 -48.86 -68.29 -27.72
C VAL A 485 -48.38 -69.10 -28.95
N LYS A 486 -47.07 -69.18 -29.21
CA LYS A 486 -46.51 -69.94 -30.35
C LYS A 486 -46.23 -71.43 -30.06
N TYR A 487 -46.36 -71.88 -28.81
CA TYR A 487 -46.08 -73.27 -28.38
C TYR A 487 -47.33 -74.04 -27.90
N LYS A 488 -48.52 -73.49 -28.11
CA LYS A 488 -49.81 -74.21 -28.05
C LYS A 488 -50.32 -74.39 -29.46
#